data_AF-A0A421FRP9-F1
#
_entry.id   AF-A0A421FRP9-F1
#
_cell.length_a   1.000
_cell.length_b   1.000
_cell.length_c   1.000
_cell.angle_alpha   90.00
_cell.angle_beta   90.00
_cell.angle_gamma   90.00
#
_symmetry.space_group_name_H-M   'P 1'
#
loop_
_entity.id
_entity.type
_entity.pdbx_description
1 polymer ?
#
loop_
_entity_poly.entity_id
_entity_poly.type
_entity_poly.pdbx_seq_one_letter_code
_entity_poly.pdbx_strand_id
1 'polypeptide(L)'
;MYTVAFFLTFVIWIIVKYGSKVQGDNSNLWPLQNFVEITLVIVVAMLCVYAFTYVEDKQRAERTGSFGALMTPGGVQPYASDVNTFRDLISEYRVAVGKRPNMAELMRKVFNCHKQFSTTHPTVMSGNSTVGVFISGPGALKHATENAITHIGMTHFDVHEEDHFRIKIFMIVLINVVATWQADVISHDQVIPFAQSAATSITNTVALKFKPQIFINNGCHPYPAVNGNGDTSGGLKPSGSESAGCKGSGYGSQVYGRSTWYNNVWAIMYSWYFPKDNPVTGMGHRHDWEHVVVWIDNPAMENPTILAVTPSAHSGYSTYAPPDPSTVDGTSAKVQYTSSWIVINHHLDTTSTAGEFQDLIMWGDLTDAARNALNTADFEAANVPMKDGNFESKLGNAYPWQ
;
A
#
# COMPACT_ATOMS: atom_id res chain seq x y z
N MET A 1 -33.50 5.66 -19.66
CA MET A 1 -32.70 4.42 -19.72
C MET A 1 -32.89 3.58 -18.46
N TYR A 2 -32.46 4.07 -17.30
CA TYR A 2 -32.61 3.35 -16.01
C TYR A 2 -34.06 3.00 -15.66
N THR A 3 -35.03 3.86 -16.01
CA THR A 3 -36.46 3.60 -15.83
C THR A 3 -36.97 2.43 -16.67
N VAL A 4 -36.61 2.35 -17.96
CA VAL A 4 -37.05 1.26 -18.85
C VAL A 4 -36.42 -0.07 -18.46
N ALA A 5 -35.12 -0.07 -18.12
CA ALA A 5 -34.44 -1.25 -17.61
C ALA A 5 -35.05 -1.73 -16.29
N PHE A 6 -35.40 -0.81 -15.39
CA PHE A 6 -36.07 -1.13 -14.12
C PHE A 6 -37.45 -1.77 -14.33
N PHE A 7 -38.27 -1.25 -15.25
CA PHE A 7 -39.57 -1.86 -15.53
C PHE A 7 -39.46 -3.25 -16.17
N LEU A 8 -38.49 -3.45 -17.07
CA LEU A 8 -38.24 -4.76 -17.70
C LEU A 8 -37.76 -5.80 -16.67
N THR A 9 -36.82 -5.45 -15.81
CA THR A 9 -36.35 -6.35 -14.75
C THR A 9 -37.44 -6.62 -13.72
N PHE A 10 -38.27 -5.62 -13.40
CA PHE A 10 -39.40 -5.78 -12.48
C PHE A 10 -40.49 -6.70 -13.03
N VAL A 11 -40.85 -6.58 -14.31
CA VAL A 11 -41.82 -7.49 -14.96
C VAL A 11 -41.28 -8.92 -14.99
N ILE A 12 -40.00 -9.10 -15.27
CA ILE A 12 -39.37 -10.43 -15.30
C ILE A 12 -39.28 -11.02 -13.89
N TRP A 13 -39.00 -10.20 -12.88
CA TRP A 13 -39.06 -10.63 -11.48
C TRP A 13 -40.46 -11.10 -11.08
N ILE A 14 -41.53 -10.42 -11.52
CA ILE A 14 -42.91 -10.87 -11.30
C ILE A 14 -43.15 -12.24 -11.98
N ILE A 15 -42.71 -12.41 -13.23
CA ILE A 15 -42.86 -13.67 -13.96
C ILE A 15 -42.12 -14.81 -13.26
N VAL A 16 -40.91 -14.57 -12.74
CA VAL A 16 -40.12 -15.57 -12.02
C VAL A 16 -40.76 -15.92 -10.67
N LYS A 17 -41.24 -14.91 -9.93
CA LYS A 17 -41.83 -15.08 -8.60
C LYS A 17 -43.21 -15.78 -8.61
N TYR A 18 -43.99 -15.53 -9.66
CA TYR A 18 -45.36 -16.06 -9.80
C TYR A 18 -45.49 -17.13 -10.89
N GLY A 19 -44.41 -17.48 -11.56
CA GLY A 19 -44.36 -18.53 -12.58
C GLY A 19 -44.19 -19.94 -11.98
N SER A 20 -43.90 -20.90 -12.86
CA SER A 20 -43.71 -22.31 -12.48
C SER A 20 -42.56 -22.47 -11.50
N LYS A 21 -42.85 -23.00 -10.32
CA LYS A 21 -41.83 -23.24 -9.27
C LYS A 21 -41.17 -24.60 -9.47
N VAL A 22 -39.85 -24.63 -9.39
CA VAL A 22 -39.01 -25.82 -9.24
C VAL A 22 -39.40 -26.62 -7.99
N GLN A 23 -39.89 -25.95 -6.94
CA GLN A 23 -40.38 -26.59 -5.71
C GLN A 23 -41.52 -27.60 -5.95
N GLY A 24 -42.37 -27.38 -6.97
CA GLY A 24 -43.56 -28.22 -7.20
C GLY A 24 -44.36 -28.44 -5.90
N ASP A 25 -44.66 -29.71 -5.58
CA ASP A 25 -45.32 -30.12 -4.32
C ASP A 25 -44.32 -30.47 -3.18
N ASN A 26 -43.01 -30.44 -3.44
CA ASN A 26 -42.00 -30.85 -2.46
C ASN A 26 -41.43 -29.63 -1.70
N SER A 27 -41.92 -29.42 -0.48
CA SER A 27 -41.54 -28.29 0.37
C SER A 27 -40.04 -28.20 0.66
N ASN A 28 -39.28 -29.30 0.58
CA ASN A 28 -37.85 -29.34 0.92
C ASN A 28 -36.94 -28.73 -0.14
N LEU A 29 -37.45 -28.43 -1.34
CA LEU A 29 -36.69 -27.81 -2.43
C LEU A 29 -36.65 -26.27 -2.36
N TRP A 30 -37.14 -25.67 -1.28
CA TRP A 30 -37.18 -24.21 -1.11
C TRP A 30 -35.80 -23.51 -1.26
N PRO A 31 -34.65 -24.08 -0.83
CA PRO A 31 -33.35 -23.42 -1.03
C PRO A 31 -32.95 -23.39 -2.50
N LEU A 32 -33.24 -24.48 -3.23
CA LEU A 32 -32.95 -24.60 -4.67
C LEU A 32 -33.85 -23.68 -5.48
N GLN A 33 -35.13 -23.56 -5.12
CA GLN A 33 -36.05 -22.59 -5.72
C GLN A 33 -35.49 -21.17 -5.59
N ASN A 34 -35.11 -20.76 -4.39
CA ASN A 34 -34.57 -19.41 -4.15
C ASN A 34 -33.28 -19.17 -4.93
N PHE A 35 -32.39 -20.17 -4.98
CA PHE A 35 -31.16 -20.06 -5.76
C PHE A 35 -31.43 -19.82 -7.25
N VAL A 36 -32.36 -20.57 -7.85
CA VAL A 36 -32.72 -20.44 -9.27
C VAL A 36 -33.38 -19.09 -9.54
N GLU A 37 -34.33 -18.66 -8.70
CA GLU A 37 -35.02 -17.37 -8.87
C GLU A 37 -34.04 -16.19 -8.80
N ILE A 38 -33.15 -16.17 -7.81
CA ILE A 38 -32.15 -15.10 -7.64
C ILE A 38 -31.19 -15.08 -8.83
N THR A 39 -30.68 -16.25 -9.23
CA THR A 39 -29.73 -16.37 -10.35
C THR A 39 -30.34 -15.85 -11.66
N LEU A 40 -31.60 -16.19 -11.94
CA LEU A 40 -32.27 -15.83 -13.19
C LEU A 40 -32.52 -14.31 -13.27
N VAL A 41 -32.92 -13.68 -12.16
CA VAL A 41 -33.12 -12.23 -12.09
C VAL A 41 -31.82 -11.46 -12.34
N ILE A 42 -30.71 -11.93 -11.74
CA ILE A 42 -29.39 -11.31 -11.91
C ILE A 42 -28.91 -11.41 -13.36
N VAL A 43 -29.01 -12.59 -13.97
CA VAL A 43 -28.56 -12.82 -15.36
C VAL A 43 -29.35 -11.96 -16.35
N VAL A 44 -30.67 -11.88 -16.18
CA VAL A 44 -31.51 -11.06 -17.07
C VAL A 44 -31.23 -9.57 -16.91
N ALA A 45 -30.99 -9.09 -15.68
CA ALA A 45 -30.60 -7.70 -15.46
C ALA A 45 -29.27 -7.37 -16.15
N MET A 46 -28.28 -8.27 -16.08
CA MET A 46 -27.00 -8.09 -16.79
C MET A 46 -27.18 -8.07 -18.30
N LEU A 47 -27.98 -8.98 -18.87
CA LEU A 47 -28.25 -9.02 -20.32
C LEU A 47 -28.97 -7.76 -20.82
N CYS A 48 -29.91 -7.22 -20.03
CA CYS A 48 -30.58 -5.98 -20.35
C CYS A 48 -29.58 -4.81 -20.41
N VAL A 49 -28.72 -4.66 -19.39
CA VAL A 49 -27.70 -3.61 -19.36
C VAL A 49 -26.75 -3.75 -20.55
N TYR A 50 -26.27 -4.97 -20.84
CA TYR A 50 -25.38 -5.24 -21.95
C TYR A 50 -26.00 -4.88 -23.31
N ALA A 51 -27.26 -5.26 -23.55
CA ALA A 51 -27.96 -4.93 -24.78
C ALA A 51 -28.12 -3.41 -24.95
N PHE A 52 -28.40 -2.69 -23.85
CA PHE A 52 -28.51 -1.23 -23.89
C PHE A 52 -27.16 -0.55 -24.16
N THR A 53 -26.08 -0.98 -23.50
CA THR A 53 -24.74 -0.42 -23.76
C THR A 53 -24.30 -0.69 -25.19
N TYR A 54 -24.63 -1.86 -25.74
CA TYR A 54 -24.33 -2.21 -27.13
C TYR A 54 -25.08 -1.33 -28.13
N VAL A 55 -26.37 -1.06 -27.88
CA VAL A 55 -27.17 -0.15 -28.72
C VAL A 55 -26.65 1.28 -28.62
N GLU A 56 -26.24 1.73 -27.43
CA GLU A 56 -25.69 3.08 -27.24
C GLU A 56 -24.33 3.25 -27.94
N ASP A 57 -23.44 2.26 -27.86
CA ASP A 57 -22.17 2.26 -28.59
C ASP A 57 -22.38 2.27 -30.10
N LYS A 58 -23.35 1.50 -30.61
CA LYS A 58 -23.70 1.52 -32.03
C LYS A 58 -24.24 2.90 -32.46
N GLN A 59 -25.11 3.51 -31.67
CA GLN A 59 -25.60 4.87 -31.93
C GLN A 59 -24.49 5.94 -31.85
N ARG A 60 -23.52 5.76 -30.95
CA ARG A 60 -22.33 6.63 -30.85
C ARG A 60 -21.40 6.46 -32.05
N ALA A 61 -21.17 5.23 -32.51
CA ALA A 61 -20.40 4.93 -33.72
C ALA A 61 -21.04 5.54 -34.98
N GLU A 62 -22.36 5.48 -35.08
CA GLU A 62 -23.11 6.14 -36.17
C GLU A 62 -23.05 7.68 -36.08
N ARG A 63 -23.02 8.27 -34.87
CA ARG A 63 -22.79 9.72 -34.69
C ARG A 63 -21.36 10.16 -34.98
N THR A 64 -20.35 9.30 -34.74
CA THR A 64 -18.95 9.62 -35.03
C THR A 64 -18.58 9.50 -36.50
N GLY A 65 -19.42 8.86 -37.32
CA GLY A 65 -19.30 8.85 -38.78
C GLY A 65 -19.47 10.21 -39.47
N SER A 66 -19.88 11.27 -38.74
CA SER A 66 -20.09 12.61 -39.29
C SER A 66 -18.96 13.62 -38.99
N PHE A 67 -17.93 13.27 -38.22
CA PHE A 67 -16.77 14.14 -38.00
C PHE A 67 -15.51 13.45 -38.53
N GLY A 68 -15.16 13.83 -39.76
CA GLY A 68 -14.03 13.30 -40.50
C GLY A 68 -12.67 13.60 -39.84
N ALA A 69 -11.84 12.57 -39.88
CA ALA A 69 -10.42 12.60 -40.20
C ALA A 69 -9.56 13.75 -39.62
N LEU A 70 -8.86 13.44 -38.52
CA LEU A 70 -7.47 13.86 -38.38
C LEU A 70 -6.64 12.66 -37.87
N MET A 71 -6.14 11.86 -38.81
CA MET A 71 -5.18 10.81 -38.48
C MET A 71 -3.80 11.44 -38.28
N THR A 72 -3.19 11.18 -37.11
CA THR A 72 -1.76 11.38 -36.86
C THR A 72 -0.97 10.25 -37.55
N PRO A 73 0.04 10.55 -38.37
CA PRO A 73 0.85 9.52 -38.99
C PRO A 73 1.95 9.05 -38.03
N GLY A 74 2.11 7.74 -37.89
CA GLY A 74 3.29 7.14 -37.28
C GLY A 74 3.00 5.87 -36.48
N GLY A 75 2.74 4.76 -37.18
CA GLY A 75 2.91 3.44 -36.58
C GLY A 75 4.39 3.19 -36.33
N VAL A 76 4.77 3.00 -35.07
CA VAL A 76 6.14 2.64 -34.69
C VAL A 76 6.28 1.12 -34.81
N GLN A 77 7.16 0.69 -35.71
CA GLN A 77 7.65 -0.68 -35.82
C GLN A 77 8.50 -1.03 -34.58
N PRO A 78 8.46 -2.28 -34.08
CA PRO A 78 9.28 -2.68 -32.94
C PRO A 78 10.72 -2.83 -33.40
N TYR A 79 11.56 -1.83 -33.12
CA TYR A 79 13.00 -2.02 -33.16
C TYR A 79 13.46 -2.58 -31.82
N ALA A 80 14.29 -3.61 -31.86
CA ALA A 80 15.03 -4.08 -30.70
C ALA A 80 15.86 -2.90 -30.17
N SER A 81 15.63 -2.49 -28.92
CA SER A 81 16.30 -1.33 -28.33
C SER A 81 17.40 -1.81 -27.40
N ASP A 82 18.64 -1.57 -27.78
CA ASP A 82 19.88 -1.86 -27.07
C ASP A 82 20.09 -0.88 -25.89
N VAL A 83 19.01 -0.55 -25.19
CA VAL A 83 18.95 0.50 -24.15
C VAL A 83 19.49 -0.07 -22.85
N ASN A 84 20.68 0.36 -22.48
CA ASN A 84 21.37 -0.12 -21.27
C ASN A 84 21.41 0.93 -20.14
N THR A 85 21.18 2.22 -20.47
CA THR A 85 21.25 3.30 -19.46
C THR A 85 20.09 4.30 -19.57
N PHE A 86 19.82 4.99 -18.45
CA PHE A 86 18.82 6.07 -18.39
C PHE A 86 19.15 7.25 -19.34
N ARG A 87 20.43 7.44 -19.67
CA ARG A 87 20.86 8.43 -20.67
C ARG A 87 20.40 8.05 -22.08
N ASP A 88 20.42 6.76 -22.40
CA ASP A 88 19.99 6.25 -23.71
C ASP A 88 18.50 6.52 -23.91
N LEU A 89 17.68 6.30 -22.87
CA LEU A 89 16.27 6.68 -22.86
C LEU A 89 16.04 8.19 -23.06
N ILE A 90 16.75 9.04 -22.31
CA ILE A 90 16.60 10.51 -22.45
C ILE A 90 16.95 10.96 -23.87
N SER A 91 18.00 10.38 -24.46
CA SER A 91 18.45 10.69 -25.82
C SER A 91 17.47 10.17 -26.87
N GLU A 92 17.04 8.91 -26.76
CA GLU A 92 16.15 8.24 -27.70
C GLU A 92 14.77 8.92 -27.76
N TYR A 93 14.22 9.26 -26.59
CA TYR A 93 12.94 9.95 -26.49
C TYR A 93 13.06 11.49 -26.60
N ARG A 94 14.25 12.03 -26.85
CA ARG A 94 14.55 13.48 -26.95
C ARG A 94 13.95 14.28 -25.80
N VAL A 95 14.06 13.78 -24.57
CA VAL A 95 13.49 14.44 -23.39
C VAL A 95 14.25 15.75 -23.13
N ALA A 96 13.57 16.89 -23.22
CA ALA A 96 14.16 18.19 -22.93
C ALA A 96 14.44 18.34 -21.43
N VAL A 97 15.71 18.40 -21.04
CA VAL A 97 16.11 18.64 -19.65
C VAL A 97 16.02 20.14 -19.36
N GLY A 98 14.85 20.59 -18.90
CA GLY A 98 14.58 21.98 -18.51
C GLY A 98 14.99 22.33 -17.08
N LYS A 99 14.90 23.62 -16.72
CA LYS A 99 14.97 24.08 -15.33
C LYS A 99 13.65 23.77 -14.61
N ARG A 100 13.70 23.50 -13.30
CA ARG A 100 12.49 23.28 -12.49
C ARG A 100 11.56 24.50 -12.59
N PRO A 101 10.25 24.31 -12.82
CA PRO A 101 9.30 25.41 -12.87
C PRO A 101 9.18 26.11 -11.51
N ASN A 102 9.08 27.44 -11.52
CA ASN A 102 8.78 28.22 -10.32
C ASN A 102 7.26 28.21 -10.07
N MET A 103 6.80 27.27 -9.24
CA MET A 103 5.37 27.07 -8.99
C MET A 103 4.70 28.28 -8.32
N ALA A 104 5.43 29.03 -7.50
CA ALA A 104 4.92 30.25 -6.87
C ALA A 104 4.58 31.33 -7.91
N GLU A 105 5.47 31.55 -8.87
CA GLU A 105 5.22 32.52 -9.95
C GLU A 105 4.10 32.04 -10.87
N LEU A 106 4.10 30.74 -11.21
CA LEU A 106 3.13 30.15 -12.12
C LEU A 106 1.71 30.21 -11.55
N MET A 107 1.50 29.77 -10.30
CA MET A 107 0.18 29.80 -9.66
C MET A 107 -0.34 31.23 -9.48
N ARG A 108 0.55 32.18 -9.16
CA ARG A 108 0.18 33.61 -9.07
C ARG A 108 -0.28 34.17 -10.42
N LYS A 109 0.39 33.79 -11.51
CA LYS A 109 0.02 34.22 -12.86
C LYS A 109 -1.34 33.64 -13.28
N VAL A 110 -1.56 32.35 -13.02
CA VAL A 110 -2.84 31.67 -13.29
C VAL A 110 -3.98 32.34 -12.52
N PHE A 111 -3.80 32.59 -11.22
CA PHE A 111 -4.80 33.28 -10.40
C PHE A 111 -5.17 34.67 -10.94
N ASN A 112 -4.18 35.48 -11.30
CA ASN A 112 -4.41 36.83 -11.83
C ASN A 112 -5.15 36.79 -13.19
N CYS A 113 -4.79 35.84 -14.06
CA CYS A 113 -5.49 35.65 -15.34
C CYS A 113 -6.95 35.23 -15.11
N HIS A 114 -7.21 34.30 -14.19
CA HIS A 114 -8.56 33.85 -13.84
C HIS A 114 -9.40 34.99 -13.26
N LYS A 115 -8.82 35.82 -12.39
CA LYS A 115 -9.49 37.01 -11.83
C LYS A 115 -9.90 37.99 -12.93
N GLN A 116 -9.01 38.27 -13.88
CA GLN A 116 -9.30 39.16 -15.01
C GLN A 116 -10.36 38.57 -15.94
N PHE A 117 -10.28 37.27 -16.23
CA PHE A 117 -11.26 36.57 -17.04
C PHE A 117 -12.65 36.60 -16.39
N SER A 118 -12.73 36.34 -15.09
CA SER A 118 -13.97 36.36 -14.31
C SER A 118 -14.63 37.75 -14.32
N THR A 119 -13.84 38.82 -14.26
CA THR A 119 -14.38 40.20 -14.32
C THR A 119 -14.95 40.58 -15.70
N THR A 120 -14.50 39.92 -16.77
CA THR A 120 -14.90 40.23 -18.15
C THR A 120 -16.01 39.30 -18.66
N HIS A 121 -16.26 38.17 -18.00
CA HIS A 121 -17.24 37.15 -18.42
C HIS A 121 -18.16 36.69 -17.26
N PRO A 122 -18.97 37.59 -16.67
CA PRO A 122 -19.76 37.31 -15.46
C PRO A 122 -20.86 36.26 -15.67
N THR A 123 -21.35 36.04 -16.90
CA THR A 123 -22.42 35.07 -17.20
C THR A 123 -21.96 33.61 -17.24
N VAL A 124 -20.64 33.35 -17.29
CA VAL A 124 -20.06 32.00 -17.31
C VAL A 124 -19.92 31.41 -15.90
N MET A 125 -20.02 32.25 -14.85
CA MET A 125 -19.71 31.91 -13.46
C MET A 125 -20.92 31.44 -12.63
N SER A 126 -21.90 30.74 -13.21
CA SER A 126 -23.07 30.23 -12.45
C SER A 126 -22.75 29.03 -11.51
N GLY A 127 -21.53 28.95 -10.98
CA GLY A 127 -21.02 27.87 -10.14
C GLY A 127 -19.77 28.27 -9.33
N ASN A 128 -19.08 27.29 -8.72
CA ASN A 128 -17.88 27.51 -7.90
C ASN A 128 -16.80 28.29 -8.68
N SER A 129 -16.37 29.45 -8.18
CA SER A 129 -15.48 30.40 -8.90
C SER A 129 -13.98 30.11 -8.70
N THR A 130 -13.63 28.92 -8.26
CA THR A 130 -12.25 28.50 -8.01
C THR A 130 -11.50 28.14 -9.28
N VAL A 131 -10.17 28.19 -9.22
CA VAL A 131 -9.28 27.68 -10.28
C VAL A 131 -9.07 26.19 -10.05
N GLY A 132 -9.52 25.35 -10.99
CA GLY A 132 -9.19 23.93 -10.99
C GLY A 132 -7.72 23.69 -11.35
N VAL A 133 -6.98 22.94 -10.53
CA VAL A 133 -5.57 22.59 -10.74
C VAL A 133 -5.42 21.08 -10.70
N PHE A 134 -5.07 20.47 -11.84
CA PHE A 134 -4.72 19.05 -11.91
C PHE A 134 -3.21 18.91 -11.90
N ILE A 135 -2.67 18.18 -10.92
CA ILE A 135 -1.23 18.02 -10.76
C ILE A 135 -0.80 16.56 -10.74
N SER A 136 0.03 16.21 -11.72
CA SER A 136 0.64 14.90 -11.88
C SER A 136 2.16 15.01 -11.84
N GLY A 137 2.80 14.10 -11.10
CA GLY A 137 4.25 14.00 -11.05
C GLY A 137 4.82 13.71 -9.66
N PRO A 138 6.15 13.85 -9.49
CA PRO A 138 6.84 13.53 -8.24
C PRO A 138 6.29 14.33 -7.06
N GLY A 139 6.34 13.76 -5.84
CA GLY A 139 5.86 14.42 -4.62
C GLY A 139 6.43 15.82 -4.39
N ALA A 140 7.68 16.07 -4.82
CA ALA A 140 8.29 17.39 -4.75
C ALA A 140 7.56 18.46 -5.62
N LEU A 141 7.00 18.08 -6.77
CA LEU A 141 6.23 18.98 -7.64
C LEU A 141 4.87 19.29 -7.01
N LYS A 142 4.23 18.26 -6.44
CA LYS A 142 2.97 18.37 -5.70
C LYS A 142 3.11 19.34 -4.52
N HIS A 143 4.06 19.10 -3.62
CA HIS A 143 4.33 19.99 -2.49
C HIS A 143 4.72 21.41 -2.90
N ALA A 144 5.50 21.58 -3.97
CA ALA A 144 5.83 22.92 -4.47
C ALA A 144 4.59 23.69 -4.96
N THR A 145 3.58 22.98 -5.46
CA THR A 145 2.32 23.55 -5.96
C THR A 145 1.36 23.84 -4.82
N GLU A 146 1.22 22.92 -3.87
CA GLU A 146 0.46 23.14 -2.63
C GLU A 146 0.99 24.36 -1.88
N ASN A 147 2.31 24.45 -1.69
CA ASN A 147 2.96 25.60 -1.05
C ASN A 147 2.75 26.93 -1.81
N ALA A 148 2.73 26.88 -3.14
CA ALA A 148 2.44 28.06 -3.94
C ALA A 148 0.98 28.51 -3.79
N ILE A 149 0.04 27.56 -3.71
CA ILE A 149 -1.39 27.82 -3.56
C ILE A 149 -1.73 28.33 -2.15
N THR A 150 -1.12 27.77 -1.10
CA THR A 150 -1.33 28.23 0.28
C THR A 150 -0.94 29.70 0.47
N HIS A 151 0.12 30.17 -0.21
CA HIS A 151 0.53 31.57 -0.18
C HIS A 151 -0.46 32.54 -0.85
N ILE A 152 -1.25 32.06 -1.81
CA ILE A 152 -2.28 32.87 -2.50
C ILE A 152 -3.61 32.78 -1.74
N GLY A 153 -3.93 31.63 -1.18
CA GLY A 153 -5.16 31.33 -0.45
C GLY A 153 -5.86 30.10 -1.03
N MET A 154 -5.96 29.03 -0.23
CA MET A 154 -6.50 27.73 -0.68
C MET A 154 -7.96 27.81 -1.15
N THR A 155 -8.76 28.76 -0.65
CA THR A 155 -10.17 28.94 -1.04
C THR A 155 -10.35 29.42 -2.47
N HIS A 156 -9.27 29.81 -3.15
CA HIS A 156 -9.29 30.23 -4.55
C HIS A 156 -9.03 29.09 -5.54
N PHE A 157 -8.64 27.91 -5.07
CA PHE A 157 -8.21 26.80 -5.92
C PHE A 157 -8.93 25.50 -5.52
N ASP A 158 -9.18 24.66 -6.52
CA ASP A 158 -9.64 23.29 -6.35
C ASP A 158 -8.56 22.37 -6.93
N VAL A 159 -7.76 21.75 -6.06
CA VAL A 159 -6.55 21.00 -6.46
C VAL A 159 -6.85 19.51 -6.47
N HIS A 160 -6.63 18.88 -7.62
CA HIS A 160 -6.75 17.44 -7.82
C HIS A 160 -5.37 16.87 -8.12
N GLU A 161 -4.88 16.01 -7.24
CA GLU A 161 -3.65 15.27 -7.50
C GLU A 161 -3.92 14.04 -8.35
N GLU A 162 -3.18 13.90 -9.44
CA GLU A 162 -3.24 12.75 -10.33
C GLU A 162 -1.94 11.93 -10.21
N ASP A 163 -2.02 10.79 -9.52
CA ASP A 163 -0.92 9.82 -9.52
C ASP A 163 -0.92 9.04 -10.83
N HIS A 164 -0.01 9.40 -11.74
CA HIS A 164 0.31 8.55 -12.88
C HIS A 164 1.14 7.33 -12.46
N PHE A 165 0.49 6.44 -11.71
CA PHE A 165 0.59 5.00 -11.97
C PHE A 165 -0.76 4.33 -11.72
N ARG A 166 -1.85 4.87 -12.29
CA ARG A 166 -3.09 4.11 -12.45
C ARG A 166 -3.69 4.39 -13.82
N ILE A 167 -3.37 3.51 -14.77
CA ILE A 167 -4.14 3.34 -16.01
C ILE A 167 -5.60 3.10 -15.61
N LYS A 168 -6.41 4.14 -15.70
CA LYS A 168 -7.88 4.06 -15.67
C LYS A 168 -8.41 5.04 -16.71
N ILE A 169 -8.70 4.50 -17.89
CA ILE A 169 -9.95 4.65 -18.66
C ILE A 169 -9.65 4.13 -20.07
N PHE A 170 -9.83 2.82 -20.24
CA PHE A 170 -10.29 2.16 -21.47
C PHE A 170 -10.88 0.82 -21.01
N MET A 171 -12.11 0.84 -20.47
CA MET A 171 -12.93 -0.38 -20.39
C MET A 171 -13.47 -0.66 -21.79
N ILE A 172 -12.62 -1.19 -22.66
CA ILE A 172 -13.03 -2.01 -23.78
C ILE A 172 -12.74 -3.45 -23.37
N VAL A 173 -13.78 -4.28 -23.45
CA VAL A 173 -13.84 -5.69 -23.08
C VAL A 173 -12.57 -6.45 -23.48
N LEU A 174 -11.71 -6.66 -22.49
CA LEU A 174 -10.73 -7.73 -22.42
C LEU A 174 -11.11 -8.57 -21.22
N ILE A 175 -12.19 -9.36 -21.36
CA ILE A 175 -12.34 -10.59 -20.57
C ILE A 175 -11.32 -11.58 -21.14
N ASN A 176 -10.04 -11.29 -20.88
CA ASN A 176 -9.06 -12.34 -20.67
C ASN A 176 -8.92 -12.37 -19.16
N VAL A 177 -9.49 -13.43 -18.57
CA VAL A 177 -9.34 -13.89 -17.19
C VAL A 177 -8.27 -13.09 -16.43
N VAL A 178 -8.67 -11.97 -15.80
CA VAL A 178 -7.90 -11.48 -14.66
C VAL A 178 -8.28 -12.47 -13.57
N ALA A 179 -7.49 -13.54 -13.46
CA ALA A 179 -7.45 -14.29 -12.23
C ALA A 179 -7.30 -13.23 -11.14
N THR A 180 -8.30 -13.07 -10.29
CA THR A 180 -8.07 -12.45 -9.00
C THR A 180 -7.02 -13.35 -8.35
N TRP A 181 -5.75 -12.97 -8.45
CA TRP A 181 -4.68 -13.59 -7.68
C TRP A 181 -5.05 -13.30 -6.23
N GLN A 182 -5.78 -14.22 -5.62
CA GLN A 182 -5.96 -14.21 -4.18
C GLN A 182 -4.60 -14.55 -3.62
N ALA A 183 -4.04 -13.64 -2.84
CA ALA A 183 -2.89 -13.91 -1.99
C ALA A 183 -3.17 -15.19 -1.21
N ASP A 184 -2.31 -16.20 -1.36
CA ASP A 184 -2.50 -17.47 -0.66
C ASP A 184 -1.82 -17.43 0.72
N VAL A 185 -2.22 -18.35 1.60
CA VAL A 185 -1.51 -18.62 2.85
C VAL A 185 -0.62 -19.84 2.61
N ILE A 186 0.69 -19.61 2.52
CA ILE A 186 1.68 -20.63 2.17
C ILE A 186 2.48 -21.09 3.39
N SER A 187 3.20 -22.22 3.27
CA SER A 187 4.08 -22.70 4.35
C SER A 187 5.10 -21.62 4.74
N HIS A 188 5.41 -21.51 6.03
CA HIS A 188 6.25 -20.44 6.57
C HIS A 188 7.67 -20.42 5.97
N ASP A 189 8.14 -21.57 5.51
CA ASP A 189 9.45 -21.78 4.89
C ASP A 189 9.43 -21.68 3.35
N GLN A 190 8.28 -21.37 2.74
CA GLN A 190 8.12 -21.16 1.30
C GLN A 190 7.95 -19.69 0.90
N VAL A 191 7.86 -18.78 1.88
CA VAL A 191 7.80 -17.35 1.60
C VAL A 191 9.19 -16.89 1.16
N ILE A 192 9.29 -16.40 -0.07
CA ILE A 192 10.53 -15.83 -0.61
C ILE A 192 10.64 -14.37 -0.14
N PRO A 193 11.74 -13.97 0.52
CA PRO A 193 11.93 -12.60 0.97
C PRO A 193 12.12 -11.64 -0.21
N PHE A 194 11.86 -10.37 0.05
CA PHE A 194 12.27 -9.26 -0.80
C PHE A 194 13.77 -9.01 -0.65
N ALA A 195 14.41 -8.70 -1.77
CA ALA A 195 15.74 -8.10 -1.74
C ALA A 195 15.73 -6.80 -0.94
N GLN A 196 16.85 -6.47 -0.32
CA GLN A 196 17.01 -5.22 0.40
C GLN A 196 16.68 -4.00 -0.47
N SER A 197 15.89 -3.08 0.07
CA SER A 197 15.58 -1.77 -0.51
C SER A 197 16.86 -1.05 -0.97
N ALA A 198 16.81 -0.44 -2.15
CA ALA A 198 17.90 0.36 -2.66
C ALA A 198 17.94 1.75 -1.97
N ALA A 199 19.15 2.27 -1.75
CA ALA A 199 19.40 3.59 -1.15
C ALA A 199 19.14 4.73 -2.17
N THR A 200 17.93 4.81 -2.72
CA THR A 200 17.54 5.73 -3.81
C THR A 200 16.77 6.96 -3.32
N SER A 201 16.35 6.98 -2.06
CA SER A 201 15.65 8.08 -1.40
C SER A 201 16.28 8.39 -0.05
N ILE A 202 16.11 9.62 0.47
CA ILE A 202 16.59 9.98 1.83
C ILE A 202 16.01 9.00 2.86
N THR A 203 14.73 8.68 2.74
CA THR A 203 14.02 7.69 3.56
C THR A 203 14.73 6.33 3.58
N ASN A 204 15.03 5.76 2.41
CA ASN A 204 15.67 4.46 2.32
C ASN A 204 17.13 4.50 2.78
N THR A 205 17.88 5.53 2.38
CA THR A 205 19.29 5.70 2.77
C THR A 205 19.44 5.77 4.28
N VAL A 206 18.57 6.53 4.95
CA VAL A 206 18.59 6.66 6.41
C VAL A 206 18.10 5.38 7.06
N ALA A 207 17.03 4.75 6.57
CA ALA A 207 16.55 3.49 7.12
C ALA A 207 17.59 2.35 7.00
N LEU A 208 18.39 2.33 5.94
CA LEU A 208 19.52 1.39 5.80
C LEU A 208 20.67 1.74 6.75
N LYS A 209 20.98 3.04 6.94
CA LYS A 209 22.02 3.53 7.87
C LYS A 209 21.72 3.18 9.32
N PHE A 210 20.46 3.28 9.74
CA PHE A 210 20.01 3.01 11.12
C PHE A 210 19.42 1.63 11.32
N LYS A 211 19.63 0.71 10.36
CA LYS A 211 19.12 -0.66 10.44
C LYS A 211 19.60 -1.31 11.76
N PRO A 212 18.70 -1.84 12.60
CA PRO A 212 19.07 -2.43 13.87
C PRO A 212 19.69 -3.83 13.68
N GLN A 213 20.49 -4.23 14.68
CA GLN A 213 20.88 -5.63 14.89
C GLN A 213 19.85 -6.30 15.80
N ILE A 214 19.49 -7.55 15.50
CA ILE A 214 18.64 -8.35 16.38
C ILE A 214 19.40 -9.58 16.88
N PHE A 215 19.53 -9.71 18.20
CA PHE A 215 20.07 -10.90 18.86
C PHE A 215 18.90 -11.81 19.27
N ILE A 216 18.87 -13.02 18.74
CA ILE A 216 17.85 -14.02 19.11
C ILE A 216 18.35 -14.76 20.35
N ASN A 217 17.87 -14.38 21.53
CA ASN A 217 18.26 -15.00 22.79
C ASN A 217 17.63 -16.39 22.94
N ASN A 218 16.35 -16.50 22.58
CA ASN A 218 15.58 -17.74 22.50
C ASN A 218 14.43 -17.60 21.47
N GLY A 219 13.64 -18.65 21.29
CA GLY A 219 12.55 -18.66 20.30
C GLY A 219 12.99 -18.81 18.84
N CYS A 220 12.16 -18.29 17.93
CA CYS A 220 12.37 -18.37 16.50
C CYS A 220 13.32 -17.28 15.97
N HIS A 221 13.98 -17.56 14.85
CA HIS A 221 14.62 -16.50 14.05
C HIS A 221 13.58 -15.77 13.19
N PRO A 222 13.88 -14.56 12.67
CA PRO A 222 12.94 -13.84 11.81
C PRO A 222 12.75 -14.51 10.44
N TYR A 223 11.53 -14.47 9.91
CA TYR A 223 11.13 -15.02 8.62
C TYR A 223 10.46 -13.94 7.75
N PRO A 224 10.46 -14.10 6.42
CA PRO A 224 9.57 -13.34 5.57
C PRO A 224 8.10 -13.70 5.86
N ALA A 225 7.27 -12.69 6.14
CA ALA A 225 5.85 -12.80 6.38
C ALA A 225 5.03 -12.78 5.10
N VAL A 226 5.53 -12.13 4.05
CA VAL A 226 4.84 -11.95 2.77
C VAL A 226 5.85 -11.96 1.62
N ASN A 227 5.47 -12.48 0.45
CA ASN A 227 6.30 -12.45 -0.76
C ASN A 227 5.82 -11.37 -1.76
N GLY A 228 6.52 -11.25 -2.90
CA GLY A 228 6.18 -10.28 -3.96
C GLY A 228 4.77 -10.40 -4.56
N ASN A 229 4.17 -11.59 -4.52
CA ASN A 229 2.83 -11.86 -5.04
C ASN A 229 1.73 -11.54 -4.01
N GLY A 230 2.11 -11.23 -2.77
CA GLY A 230 1.19 -11.04 -1.65
C GLY A 230 0.87 -12.32 -0.89
N ASP A 231 1.45 -13.47 -1.22
CA ASP A 231 1.24 -14.69 -0.43
C ASP A 231 1.84 -14.51 0.96
N THR A 232 1.09 -14.89 1.99
CA THR A 232 1.47 -14.69 3.40
C THR A 232 1.90 -15.98 4.06
N SER A 233 2.78 -15.85 5.05
CA SER A 233 3.25 -16.96 5.87
C SER A 233 2.10 -17.52 6.71
N GLY A 234 1.81 -18.81 6.56
CA GLY A 234 0.88 -19.55 7.42
C GLY A 234 1.43 -19.85 8.81
N GLY A 235 2.64 -19.40 9.14
CA GLY A 235 3.25 -19.58 10.46
C GLY A 235 3.44 -21.03 10.88
N LEU A 236 3.73 -21.23 12.17
CA LEU A 236 3.89 -22.54 12.80
C LEU A 236 2.93 -22.69 13.97
N LYS A 237 2.44 -23.92 14.17
CA LYS A 237 1.72 -24.25 15.40
C LYS A 237 2.69 -24.14 16.60
N PRO A 238 2.27 -23.55 17.75
CA PRO A 238 3.08 -23.47 18.96
C PRO A 238 3.23 -24.85 19.62
N SER A 239 4.11 -25.66 19.01
CA SER A 239 4.39 -27.04 19.39
C SER A 239 5.87 -27.35 19.22
N GLY A 240 6.32 -28.42 19.87
CA GLY A 240 7.75 -28.71 20.01
C GLY A 240 8.45 -27.66 20.88
N SER A 241 9.78 -27.64 20.83
CA SER A 241 10.57 -26.61 21.52
C SER A 241 10.33 -25.22 20.93
N GLU A 242 10.76 -24.19 21.67
CA GLU A 242 10.62 -22.77 21.32
C GLU A 242 11.08 -22.47 19.88
N SER A 243 12.21 -23.05 19.47
CA SER A 243 12.81 -22.85 18.13
C SER A 243 12.54 -23.97 17.13
N ALA A 244 11.76 -25.00 17.48
CA ALA A 244 11.51 -26.14 16.60
C ALA A 244 10.81 -25.70 15.31
N GLY A 245 11.44 -25.98 14.16
CA GLY A 245 10.94 -25.66 12.83
C GLY A 245 11.15 -24.20 12.38
N CYS A 246 11.77 -23.35 13.22
CA CYS A 246 11.91 -21.92 12.94
C CYS A 246 13.33 -21.35 13.21
N LYS A 247 14.38 -22.15 12.97
CA LYS A 247 15.78 -21.70 13.13
C LYS A 247 16.37 -20.94 11.92
N GLY A 248 15.67 -20.92 10.81
CA GLY A 248 15.98 -20.10 9.63
C GLY A 248 15.29 -20.67 8.40
N SER A 249 14.81 -19.78 7.51
CA SER A 249 14.24 -20.19 6.22
C SER A 249 15.34 -20.56 5.23
N GLY A 250 15.06 -21.51 4.33
CA GLY A 250 15.95 -21.83 3.21
C GLY A 250 16.15 -20.66 2.23
N TYR A 251 15.25 -19.67 2.25
CA TYR A 251 15.32 -18.47 1.42
C TYR A 251 15.94 -17.26 2.12
N GLY A 252 16.29 -17.37 3.40
CA GLY A 252 16.83 -16.27 4.21
C GLY A 252 15.79 -15.57 5.09
N SER A 253 16.21 -14.48 5.74
CA SER A 253 15.43 -13.74 6.73
C SER A 253 14.96 -12.39 6.16
N GLN A 254 14.16 -11.62 6.91
CA GLN A 254 13.68 -10.31 6.49
C GLN A 254 13.46 -9.39 7.70
N VAL A 255 13.76 -8.10 7.53
CA VAL A 255 13.24 -7.02 8.38
C VAL A 255 12.43 -6.05 7.51
N TYR A 256 11.31 -5.56 8.05
CA TYR A 256 10.42 -4.61 7.38
C TYR A 256 10.63 -3.22 7.98
N GLY A 257 10.57 -2.16 7.16
CA GLY A 257 10.77 -0.79 7.61
C GLY A 257 9.64 0.16 7.22
N ARG A 258 9.20 1.05 8.10
CA ARG A 258 8.31 2.18 7.75
C ARG A 258 8.69 3.40 8.59
N SER A 259 8.70 4.58 7.97
CA SER A 259 9.19 5.79 8.62
C SER A 259 8.36 7.02 8.26
N THR A 260 8.31 7.97 9.18
CA THR A 260 7.62 9.26 9.00
C THR A 260 8.17 10.28 9.99
N TRP A 261 7.85 11.56 9.77
CA TRP A 261 7.96 12.58 10.81
C TRP A 261 6.84 12.40 11.83
N TYR A 262 7.17 12.42 13.11
CA TYR A 262 6.19 12.37 14.19
C TYR A 262 6.65 13.32 15.30
N ASN A 263 5.85 14.33 15.66
CA ASN A 263 6.19 15.35 16.65
C ASN A 263 7.59 16.00 16.46
N ASN A 264 7.94 16.38 15.22
CA ASN A 264 9.21 17.03 14.85
C ASN A 264 10.48 16.19 15.04
N VAL A 265 10.35 14.88 15.25
CA VAL A 265 11.45 13.91 15.18
C VAL A 265 11.16 12.89 14.09
N TRP A 266 12.19 12.27 13.54
CA TRP A 266 12.02 11.26 12.50
C TRP A 266 11.98 9.86 13.10
N ALA A 267 10.87 9.17 12.90
CA ALA A 267 10.64 7.82 13.40
C ALA A 267 10.92 6.80 12.31
N ILE A 268 11.67 5.75 12.62
CA ILE A 268 11.87 4.59 11.75
C ILE A 268 11.48 3.34 12.53
N MET A 269 10.36 2.74 12.17
CA MET A 269 9.93 1.46 12.72
C MET A 269 10.55 0.33 11.90
N TYR A 270 11.29 -0.55 12.58
CA TYR A 270 11.78 -1.81 12.04
C TYR A 270 11.01 -2.95 12.68
N SER A 271 10.51 -3.90 11.90
CA SER A 271 9.72 -5.00 12.42
C SER A 271 10.14 -6.33 11.85
N TRP A 272 10.02 -7.35 12.68
CA TRP A 272 10.31 -8.73 12.36
C TRP A 272 9.06 -9.57 12.55
N TYR A 273 8.92 -10.55 11.67
CA TYR A 273 7.92 -11.59 11.79
C TYR A 273 8.58 -12.89 12.22
N PHE A 274 7.94 -13.60 13.14
CA PHE A 274 8.36 -14.94 13.54
C PHE A 274 7.20 -15.93 13.29
N PRO A 275 7.48 -17.16 12.84
CA PRO A 275 6.41 -18.11 12.51
C PRO A 275 5.51 -18.49 13.72
N LYS A 276 6.03 -18.42 14.94
CA LYS A 276 5.31 -18.69 16.19
C LYS A 276 5.97 -17.96 17.36
N ASP A 277 5.19 -17.68 18.39
CA ASP A 277 5.65 -17.38 19.74
C ASP A 277 5.34 -18.60 20.61
N ASN A 278 6.35 -19.30 21.11
CA ASN A 278 6.18 -20.54 21.88
C ASN A 278 7.19 -20.60 23.04
N PRO A 279 7.04 -19.73 24.05
CA PRO A 279 7.97 -19.60 25.18
C PRO A 279 7.94 -20.85 26.07
N VAL A 280 6.78 -21.50 26.19
CA VAL A 280 6.62 -22.81 26.80
C VAL A 280 5.87 -23.70 25.81
N THR A 281 6.28 -24.96 25.68
CA THR A 281 5.68 -25.89 24.71
C THR A 281 4.15 -25.97 24.90
N GLY A 282 3.40 -25.55 23.87
CA GLY A 282 1.94 -25.58 23.89
C GLY A 282 1.26 -24.40 24.58
N MET A 283 2.01 -23.46 25.16
CA MET A 283 1.53 -22.20 25.72
C MET A 283 2.18 -21.05 24.95
N GLY A 284 1.54 -20.66 23.86
CA GLY A 284 2.00 -19.66 22.91
C GLY A 284 1.00 -19.49 21.76
N HIS A 285 1.38 -18.79 20.69
CA HIS A 285 0.53 -18.57 19.52
C HIS A 285 1.28 -18.78 18.21
N ARG A 286 0.51 -19.06 17.15
CA ARG A 286 1.01 -18.98 15.78
C ARG A 286 1.22 -17.52 15.44
N HIS A 287 2.24 -17.26 14.64
CA HIS A 287 2.68 -15.92 14.26
C HIS A 287 3.22 -15.12 15.45
N ASP A 288 4.17 -14.25 15.15
CA ASP A 288 4.57 -13.19 16.05
C ASP A 288 5.06 -12.00 15.23
N TRP A 289 4.80 -10.81 15.74
CA TRP A 289 5.20 -9.56 15.11
C TRP A 289 5.72 -8.62 16.17
N GLU A 290 7.02 -8.33 16.10
CA GLU A 290 7.69 -7.43 17.01
C GLU A 290 8.32 -6.28 16.22
N HIS A 291 8.55 -5.14 16.87
CA HIS A 291 9.15 -3.98 16.24
C HIS A 291 9.92 -3.09 17.21
N VAL A 292 10.90 -2.37 16.68
CA VAL A 292 11.59 -1.29 17.37
C VAL A 292 11.39 0.01 16.59
N VAL A 293 11.13 1.10 17.28
CA VAL A 293 11.20 2.44 16.69
C VAL A 293 12.52 3.08 17.05
N VAL A 294 13.31 3.42 16.04
CA VAL A 294 14.52 4.25 16.17
C VAL A 294 14.11 5.68 15.85
N TRP A 295 14.27 6.57 16.83
CA TRP A 295 13.97 7.99 16.72
C TRP A 295 15.27 8.74 16.45
N ILE A 296 15.32 9.47 15.34
CA ILE A 296 16.47 10.31 14.99
C ILE A 296 16.04 11.78 14.89
N ASP A 297 17.01 12.67 14.92
CA ASP A 297 16.81 14.11 14.76
C ASP A 297 16.23 14.50 13.40
N ASN A 298 17.02 14.39 12.32
CA ASN A 298 16.61 14.80 10.99
C ASN A 298 17.29 13.93 9.92
N PRO A 299 16.51 13.20 9.09
CA PRO A 299 17.05 12.28 8.09
C PRO A 299 17.80 13.00 6.95
N ALA A 300 17.60 14.31 6.77
CA ALA A 300 18.28 15.09 5.74
C ALA A 300 19.67 15.58 6.16
N MET A 301 20.08 15.38 7.42
CA MET A 301 21.41 15.73 7.90
C MET A 301 22.45 14.75 7.35
N GLU A 302 23.70 15.23 7.19
CA GLU A 302 24.82 14.37 6.79
C GLU A 302 25.08 13.26 7.83
N ASN A 303 24.98 13.63 9.11
CA ASN A 303 25.15 12.73 10.24
C ASN A 303 23.95 12.85 11.20
N PRO A 304 22.81 12.24 10.88
CA PRO A 304 21.69 12.18 11.81
C PRO A 304 22.09 11.42 13.08
N THR A 305 21.45 11.72 14.19
CA THR A 305 21.76 11.15 15.51
C THR A 305 20.57 10.38 16.06
N ILE A 306 20.82 9.24 16.72
CA ILE A 306 19.78 8.51 17.44
C ILE A 306 19.45 9.27 18.72
N LEU A 307 18.20 9.70 18.85
CA LEU A 307 17.66 10.38 20.01
C LEU A 307 17.02 9.41 21.00
N ALA A 308 16.39 8.34 20.49
CA ALA A 308 15.77 7.31 21.31
C ALA A 308 15.62 5.98 20.56
N VAL A 309 15.51 4.89 21.33
CA VAL A 309 15.18 3.55 20.84
C VAL A 309 14.04 3.01 21.71
N THR A 310 12.94 2.59 21.08
CA THR A 310 11.74 2.11 21.78
C THR A 310 11.30 0.75 21.24
N PRO A 311 11.83 -0.36 21.77
CA PRO A 311 11.43 -1.71 21.37
C PRO A 311 10.06 -2.08 21.94
N SER A 312 9.32 -2.91 21.19
CA SER A 312 8.01 -3.43 21.59
C SER A 312 8.15 -4.43 22.74
N ALA A 313 7.28 -4.28 23.74
CA ALA A 313 7.14 -5.23 24.82
C ALA A 313 5.66 -5.51 25.06
N HIS A 314 5.17 -6.58 24.42
CA HIS A 314 3.76 -6.96 24.42
C HIS A 314 2.84 -5.81 23.96
N SER A 315 1.95 -5.34 24.84
CA SER A 315 1.03 -4.23 24.55
C SER A 315 1.67 -2.84 24.71
N GLY A 316 2.91 -2.75 25.19
CA GLY A 316 3.61 -1.51 25.48
C GLY A 316 5.00 -1.44 24.83
N TYR A 317 5.84 -0.56 25.39
CA TYR A 317 7.19 -0.27 24.90
C TYR A 317 8.14 -0.07 26.06
N SER A 318 9.33 -0.67 25.98
CA SER A 318 10.47 -0.16 26.72
C SER A 318 10.97 1.11 26.02
N THR A 319 11.45 2.08 26.79
CA THR A 319 11.86 3.39 26.24
C THR A 319 13.24 3.78 26.73
N TYR A 320 14.13 4.08 25.78
CA TYR A 320 15.50 4.50 26.04
C TYR A 320 15.81 5.81 25.29
N ALA A 321 15.82 6.93 26.01
CA ALA A 321 15.99 8.27 25.45
C ALA A 321 16.89 9.14 26.37
N PRO A 322 18.20 9.30 26.07
CA PRO A 322 18.94 8.65 24.98
C PRO A 322 19.19 7.15 25.25
N PRO A 323 19.51 6.35 24.20
CA PRO A 323 19.91 4.96 24.40
C PRO A 323 21.27 4.85 25.10
N ASP A 324 21.46 3.77 25.86
CA ASP A 324 22.77 3.47 26.45
C ASP A 324 23.80 3.22 25.34
N PRO A 325 24.99 3.85 25.37
CA PRO A 325 26.00 3.68 24.33
C PRO A 325 26.42 2.23 24.08
N SER A 326 26.36 1.36 25.10
CA SER A 326 26.67 -0.06 24.97
C SER A 326 25.62 -0.82 24.14
N THR A 327 24.43 -0.24 23.94
CA THR A 327 23.33 -0.81 23.14
C THR A 327 23.27 -0.27 21.71
N VAL A 328 24.25 0.53 21.31
CA VAL A 328 24.37 1.08 19.94
C VAL A 328 25.75 0.73 19.37
N ASP A 329 25.78 0.18 18.16
CA ASP A 329 27.00 -0.10 17.41
C ASP A 329 27.05 0.80 16.17
N GLY A 330 27.86 1.86 16.23
CA GLY A 330 27.86 2.92 15.23
C GLY A 330 26.50 3.62 15.15
N THR A 331 25.74 3.35 14.09
CA THR A 331 24.37 3.83 13.89
C THR A 331 23.31 2.74 14.05
N SER A 332 23.70 1.53 14.43
CA SER A 332 22.78 0.39 14.57
C SER A 332 22.40 0.21 16.04
N ALA A 333 21.12 0.37 16.35
CA ALA A 333 20.60 -0.05 17.65
C ALA A 333 20.69 -1.59 17.76
N LYS A 334 21.08 -2.10 18.94
CA LYS A 334 21.10 -3.53 19.24
C LYS A 334 19.89 -3.88 20.09
N VAL A 335 19.03 -4.74 19.54
CA VAL A 335 17.86 -5.27 20.23
C VAL A 335 17.99 -6.78 20.39
N GLN A 336 17.37 -7.32 21.43
CA GLN A 336 17.25 -8.76 21.63
C GLN A 336 15.78 -9.18 21.54
N TYR A 337 15.53 -10.33 20.93
CA TYR A 337 14.26 -11.04 21.02
C TYR A 337 14.37 -12.11 22.09
N THR A 338 13.51 -12.02 23.10
CA THR A 338 13.59 -12.90 24.27
C THR A 338 12.23 -13.13 24.91
N SER A 339 12.09 -14.28 25.55
CA SER A 339 11.06 -14.58 26.55
C SER A 339 11.71 -14.95 27.88
N SER A 340 10.96 -14.91 28.99
CA SER A 340 11.44 -15.40 30.29
C SER A 340 10.36 -16.18 31.02
N TRP A 341 10.73 -17.03 31.97
CA TRP A 341 9.74 -17.81 32.74
C TRP A 341 8.74 -16.94 33.55
N ILE A 342 9.08 -15.68 33.82
CA ILE A 342 8.22 -14.69 34.50
C ILE A 342 7.38 -13.89 33.49
N VAL A 343 7.96 -13.63 32.31
CA VAL A 343 7.38 -12.83 31.22
C VAL A 343 7.03 -13.78 30.08
N ILE A 344 5.77 -14.22 30.08
CA ILE A 344 5.34 -15.43 29.38
C ILE A 344 5.70 -15.38 27.89
N ASN A 345 5.27 -14.36 27.15
CA ASN A 345 5.50 -14.29 25.70
C ASN A 345 6.83 -13.63 25.31
N HIS A 346 7.23 -13.74 24.05
CA HIS A 346 8.40 -13.00 23.58
C HIS A 346 8.14 -11.48 23.55
N HIS A 347 9.22 -10.72 23.62
CA HIS A 347 9.26 -9.27 23.47
C HIS A 347 10.64 -8.85 22.94
N LEU A 348 10.75 -7.58 22.55
CA LEU A 348 12.03 -6.94 22.30
C LEU A 348 12.49 -6.10 23.49
N ASP A 349 13.80 -6.09 23.68
CA ASP A 349 14.46 -5.12 24.55
C ASP A 349 15.80 -4.68 23.94
N THR A 350 16.41 -3.62 24.47
CA THR A 350 17.79 -3.27 24.09
C THR A 350 18.78 -4.25 24.70
N THR A 351 19.94 -4.43 24.06
CA THR A 351 20.97 -5.34 24.54
C THR A 351 22.36 -4.83 24.22
N SER A 352 23.35 -5.19 25.04
CA SER A 352 24.75 -4.94 24.73
C SER A 352 25.35 -6.02 23.82
N THR A 353 24.67 -7.16 23.64
CA THR A 353 25.11 -8.26 22.78
C THR A 353 24.89 -7.93 21.30
N ALA A 354 25.88 -8.19 20.46
CA ALA A 354 25.77 -8.02 19.01
C ALA A 354 24.76 -9.02 18.42
N GLY A 355 23.99 -8.56 17.43
CA GLY A 355 22.97 -9.35 16.74
C GLY A 355 23.27 -9.53 15.26
N GLU A 356 22.32 -10.16 14.57
CA GLU A 356 22.34 -10.32 13.12
C GLU A 356 21.58 -9.19 12.40
N PHE A 357 21.97 -8.92 11.15
CA PHE A 357 21.24 -8.06 10.23
C PHE A 357 20.44 -8.92 9.24
N GLN A 358 19.28 -8.40 8.83
CA GLN A 358 18.45 -8.98 7.77
C GLN A 358 18.35 -8.00 6.61
N ASP A 359 17.98 -8.49 5.43
CA ASP A 359 17.64 -7.62 4.31
C ASP A 359 16.42 -6.77 4.69
N LEU A 360 16.56 -5.45 4.56
CA LEU A 360 15.52 -4.48 4.89
C LEU A 360 14.66 -4.18 3.67
N ILE A 361 13.36 -4.42 3.76
CA ILE A 361 12.39 -3.93 2.78
C ILE A 361 11.54 -2.81 3.39
N MET A 362 11.60 -1.63 2.79
CA MET A 362 10.78 -0.50 3.21
C MET A 362 9.34 -0.66 2.71
N TRP A 363 8.36 -0.23 3.51
CA TRP A 363 6.93 -0.31 3.20
C TRP A 363 6.59 0.30 1.84
N GLY A 364 7.26 1.40 1.48
CA GLY A 364 7.13 2.06 0.18
C GLY A 364 7.61 1.23 -1.01
N ASP A 365 8.53 0.29 -0.78
CA ASP A 365 9.14 -0.55 -1.82
C ASP A 365 8.49 -1.94 -1.95
N LEU A 366 7.61 -2.30 -1.02
CA LEU A 366 6.76 -3.49 -1.17
C LEU A 366 5.88 -3.38 -2.42
N THR A 367 5.55 -4.53 -3.03
CA THR A 367 4.53 -4.55 -4.09
C THR A 367 3.17 -4.17 -3.53
N ASP A 368 2.28 -3.67 -4.39
CA ASP A 368 0.90 -3.39 -3.99
C ASP A 368 0.20 -4.64 -3.43
N ALA A 369 0.50 -5.81 -3.98
CA ALA A 369 -0.03 -7.09 -3.51
C ALA A 369 0.45 -7.39 -2.08
N ALA A 370 1.74 -7.23 -1.79
CA ALA A 370 2.29 -7.47 -0.46
C ALA A 370 1.79 -6.46 0.58
N ARG A 371 1.72 -5.16 0.24
CA ARG A 371 1.11 -4.16 1.11
C ARG A 371 -0.35 -4.48 1.41
N ASN A 372 -1.13 -4.83 0.39
CA ASN A 372 -2.53 -5.20 0.57
C ASN A 372 -2.67 -6.43 1.48
N ALA A 373 -1.84 -7.45 1.27
CA ALA A 373 -1.83 -8.64 2.12
C ALA A 373 -1.49 -8.32 3.58
N LEU A 374 -0.43 -7.54 3.85
CA LEU A 374 -0.08 -7.14 5.22
C LEU A 374 -1.13 -6.23 5.89
N ASN A 375 -1.91 -5.49 5.11
CA ASN A 375 -3.01 -4.69 5.62
C ASN A 375 -4.25 -5.53 5.99
N THR A 376 -4.48 -6.66 5.30
CA THR A 376 -5.77 -7.38 5.33
C THR A 376 -5.71 -8.79 5.90
N ALA A 377 -4.54 -9.43 5.89
CA ALA A 377 -4.36 -10.77 6.42
C ALA A 377 -4.58 -10.82 7.94
N ASP A 378 -5.13 -11.94 8.39
CA ASP A 378 -5.31 -12.26 9.81
C ASP A 378 -4.11 -13.08 10.29
N PHE A 379 -3.30 -12.49 11.17
CA PHE A 379 -2.16 -13.14 11.82
C PHE A 379 -2.52 -13.64 13.23
N GLU A 380 -3.80 -13.99 13.44
CA GLU A 380 -4.36 -14.49 14.70
C GLU A 380 -4.09 -13.52 15.87
N ALA A 381 -3.25 -13.92 16.84
CA ALA A 381 -2.90 -13.10 18.00
C ALA A 381 -1.88 -12.00 17.67
N ALA A 382 -1.11 -12.17 16.60
CA ALA A 382 -0.08 -11.22 16.20
C ALA A 382 -0.65 -10.10 15.31
N ASN A 383 -0.08 -8.91 15.42
CA ASN A 383 -0.56 -7.74 14.69
C ASN A 383 0.59 -7.07 13.94
N VAL A 384 0.45 -6.91 12.62
CA VAL A 384 1.40 -6.14 11.80
C VAL A 384 1.47 -4.70 12.33
N PRO A 385 2.60 -4.23 12.88
CA PRO A 385 2.63 -2.95 13.59
C PRO A 385 2.69 -1.76 12.65
N MET A 386 3.24 -1.96 11.45
CA MET A 386 3.42 -0.91 10.45
C MET A 386 2.34 -0.86 9.37
N LYS A 387 1.25 -1.64 9.50
CA LYS A 387 0.12 -1.56 8.56
C LYS A 387 -0.59 -0.20 8.69
N ASP A 388 -1.33 0.19 7.66
CA ASP A 388 -1.88 1.55 7.55
C ASP A 388 -2.79 1.93 8.74
N GLY A 389 -3.58 0.97 9.24
CA GLY A 389 -4.45 1.20 10.40
C GLY A 389 -3.75 1.23 11.76
N ASN A 390 -2.48 0.83 11.85
CA ASN A 390 -1.75 0.69 13.12
C ASN A 390 -0.59 1.68 13.27
N PHE A 391 0.08 2.02 12.18
CA PHE A 391 1.41 2.66 12.20
C PHE A 391 1.47 3.92 13.07
N GLU A 392 0.62 4.91 12.80
CA GLU A 392 0.62 6.19 13.54
C GLU A 392 0.27 6.01 15.02
N SER A 393 -0.71 5.14 15.34
CA SER A 393 -1.08 4.86 16.74
C SER A 393 0.07 4.18 17.49
N LYS A 394 0.77 3.26 16.83
CA LYS A 394 1.95 2.60 17.38
C LYS A 394 3.10 3.59 17.59
N LEU A 395 3.30 4.57 16.71
CA LEU A 395 4.27 5.65 16.94
C LEU A 395 3.89 6.52 18.14
N GLY A 396 2.60 6.86 18.30
CA GLY A 396 2.14 7.62 19.46
C GLY A 396 2.37 6.91 20.80
N ASN A 397 2.11 5.60 20.85
CA ASN A 397 2.38 4.79 22.04
C ASN A 397 3.88 4.59 22.31
N ALA A 398 4.69 4.60 21.26
CA ALA A 398 6.15 4.48 21.33
C ALA A 398 6.87 5.82 21.56
N TYR A 399 6.15 6.94 21.51
CA TYR A 399 6.78 8.27 21.57
C TYR A 399 7.40 8.50 22.95
N PRO A 400 8.72 8.75 23.04
CA PRO A 400 9.43 8.65 24.32
C PRO A 400 9.39 9.91 25.18
N TRP A 401 8.84 11.03 24.68
CA TRP A 401 8.86 12.35 25.34
C TRP A 401 7.46 12.89 25.67
N GLN A 402 6.59 12.06 26.25
CA GLN A 402 5.23 12.45 26.66
C GLN A 402 5.20 13.42 27.84
#